data_AF-A0A0C2W4K5-F1
#
_entry.id   AF-A0A0C2W4K5-F1
#
_cell.length_a   1.000
_cell.length_b   1.000
_cell.length_c   1.000
_cell.angle_alpha   90.00
_cell.angle_beta   90.00
_cell.angle_gamma   90.00
#
_symmetry.space_group_name_H-M   'P 1'
#
loop_
_entity.id
_entity.type
_entity.pdbx_description
1 polymer ?
#
loop_
_entity_poly.entity_id
_entity_poly.type
_entity_poly.pdbx_seq_one_letter_code
_entity_poly.pdbx_strand_id
1 'polypeptide(L)'
;MNNIKQELESIKIPTELHESSKLGVRKAKLEQPKRRFKNPLVAAAMISVLAFGSLLSPSVQATIEELFSFNQVEESSQSYIGWTWGGTAGDDSTTYSSVDKIESQFSLNIPFPEKLLVAEENAKSKEYTVNTEDGKFVSYNYVLRTKDGMFRVSATNVSKEKPEFLADTARETAIEKKVSINGVSGTLIGIYDMNGYHVYIEQEDWKIVVSGFADSLDGGSAAPEITEEEIINIAESIN
;
A
#
# COMPACT_ATOMS: atom_id res chain seq x y z
N MET A 1 27.11 -5.79 28.71
CA MET A 1 25.66 -6.07 28.63
C MET A 1 24.95 -4.93 29.33
N ASN A 2 23.94 -4.33 28.70
CA ASN A 2 23.38 -3.04 29.10
C ASN A 2 22.11 -3.27 29.92
N ASN A 3 22.18 -3.00 31.23
CA ASN A 3 21.14 -3.31 32.23
C ASN A 3 19.79 -2.62 31.95
N ILE A 4 19.80 -1.55 31.15
CA ILE A 4 18.61 -0.77 30.78
C ILE A 4 17.65 -1.57 29.88
N LYS A 5 18.16 -2.43 28.99
CA LYS A 5 17.30 -3.26 28.12
C LYS A 5 16.53 -4.31 28.92
N GLN A 6 17.16 -4.86 29.96
CA GLN A 6 16.55 -5.85 30.85
C GLN A 6 15.45 -5.24 31.73
N GLU A 7 15.61 -3.99 32.14
CA GLU A 7 14.59 -3.28 32.94
C GLU A 7 13.34 -2.94 32.11
N LEU A 8 13.49 -2.51 30.86
CA LEU A 8 12.36 -2.20 29.96
C LEU A 8 11.49 -3.42 29.61
N GLU A 9 12.10 -4.60 29.39
CA GLU A 9 11.38 -5.85 29.12
C GLU A 9 10.61 -6.37 30.34
N SER A 10 10.98 -5.94 31.55
CA SER A 10 10.32 -6.35 32.80
C SER A 10 9.05 -5.54 33.12
N ILE A 11 8.78 -4.46 32.38
CA ILE A 11 7.59 -3.62 32.59
C ILE A 11 6.36 -4.34 32.04
N LYS A 12 5.71 -5.15 32.89
CA LYS A 12 4.38 -5.68 32.62
C LYS A 12 3.38 -4.52 32.65
N ILE A 13 2.94 -4.08 31.47
CA ILE A 13 1.83 -3.13 31.37
C ILE A 13 0.58 -3.83 31.91
N PRO A 14 -0.05 -3.32 32.99
CA PRO A 14 -1.27 -3.91 33.52
C PRO A 14 -2.34 -3.97 32.43
N THR A 15 -3.02 -5.10 32.27
CA THR A 15 -4.09 -5.30 31.28
C THR A 15 -5.20 -4.25 31.41
N GLU A 16 -5.43 -3.75 32.62
CA GLU A 16 -6.36 -2.66 32.92
C GLU A 16 -5.95 -1.31 32.29
N LEU A 17 -4.64 -1.03 32.20
CA LEU A 17 -4.11 0.16 31.52
C LEU A 17 -4.24 0.04 29.99
N HIS A 18 -4.06 -1.16 29.45
CA HIS A 18 -4.28 -1.42 28.03
C HIS A 18 -5.76 -1.28 27.62
N GLU A 19 -6.67 -1.84 28.43
CA GLU A 19 -8.11 -1.73 28.20
C GLU A 19 -8.65 -0.31 28.43
N SER A 20 -8.16 0.42 29.44
CA SER A 20 -8.52 1.82 29.65
C SER A 20 -7.98 2.75 28.57
N SER A 21 -6.79 2.46 28.02
CA SER A 21 -6.25 3.15 26.84
C SER A 21 -7.12 2.90 25.60
N LYS A 22 -7.51 1.66 25.33
CA LYS A 22 -8.48 1.32 24.25
C LYS A 22 -9.82 2.04 24.43
N LEU A 23 -10.34 2.08 25.66
CA LEU A 23 -11.57 2.80 25.98
C LEU A 23 -11.41 4.32 25.80
N GLY A 24 -10.26 4.89 26.16
CA GLY A 24 -9.92 6.29 25.95
C GLY A 24 -9.87 6.66 24.47
N VAL A 25 -9.21 5.83 23.64
CA VAL A 25 -9.17 6.01 22.18
C VAL A 25 -10.57 5.88 21.57
N ARG A 26 -11.38 4.91 22.02
CA ARG A 26 -12.77 4.77 21.57
C ARG A 26 -13.64 5.96 21.98
N LYS A 27 -13.48 6.47 23.20
CA LYS A 27 -14.18 7.68 23.66
C LYS A 27 -13.73 8.92 22.89
N ALA A 28 -12.43 9.08 22.63
CA ALA A 28 -11.93 10.16 21.78
C ALA A 28 -12.50 10.10 20.34
N LYS A 29 -12.62 8.89 19.76
CA LYS A 29 -13.32 8.68 18.47
C LYS A 29 -14.84 8.98 18.52
N LEU A 30 -15.48 8.85 19.69
CA LEU A 30 -16.90 9.15 19.88
C LEU A 30 -17.16 10.63 20.21
N GLU A 31 -16.19 11.30 20.84
CA GLU A 31 -16.20 12.73 21.18
C GLU A 31 -15.74 13.62 20.02
N GLN A 32 -15.00 13.07 19.05
CA GLN A 32 -14.88 13.70 17.75
C GLN A 32 -16.28 13.88 17.18
N PRO A 33 -16.66 15.11 16.76
CA PRO A 33 -17.98 15.35 16.21
C PRO A 33 -18.14 14.46 14.98
N LYS A 34 -18.95 13.40 15.11
CA LYS A 34 -19.44 12.63 13.97
C LYS A 34 -20.16 13.61 13.07
N ARG A 35 -19.43 14.21 12.12
CA ARG A 35 -20.04 14.92 11.00
C ARG A 35 -20.89 13.89 10.31
N ARG A 36 -22.21 13.99 10.53
CA ARG A 36 -23.19 13.27 9.73
C ARG A 36 -22.94 13.73 8.30
N PHE A 37 -22.25 12.92 7.51
CA PHE A 37 -22.21 13.07 6.07
C PHE A 37 -23.65 13.05 5.60
N LYS A 38 -24.20 14.23 5.27
CA LYS A 38 -25.61 14.37 4.91
C LYS A 38 -25.89 13.84 3.50
N ASN A 39 -24.85 13.56 2.72
CA ASN A 39 -24.96 13.02 1.37
C ASN A 39 -24.00 11.83 1.19
N PRO A 40 -24.50 10.58 1.12
CA PRO A 40 -23.68 9.40 0.79
C PRO A 40 -23.24 9.36 -0.69
N LEU A 41 -23.38 10.47 -1.43
CA LEU A 41 -23.14 10.58 -2.87
C LEU A 41 -21.86 11.35 -3.23
N VAL A 42 -21.05 11.75 -2.25
CA VAL A 42 -19.76 12.39 -2.53
C VAL A 42 -18.76 11.31 -2.94
N ALA A 43 -18.80 10.92 -4.21
CA ALA A 43 -17.82 10.05 -4.81
C ALA A 43 -16.52 10.84 -5.02
N ALA A 44 -15.44 10.41 -4.38
CA ALA A 44 -14.10 10.85 -4.77
C ALA A 44 -13.77 10.22 -6.13
N ALA A 45 -13.49 11.03 -7.15
CA ALA A 45 -12.96 10.52 -8.41
C ALA A 45 -11.46 10.25 -8.22
N MET A 46 -11.09 8.97 -8.24
CA MET A 46 -9.69 8.53 -8.09
C MET A 46 -9.04 8.50 -9.48
N ILE A 47 -8.01 9.33 -9.69
CA ILE A 47 -7.19 9.27 -10.90
C ILE A 47 -5.81 8.79 -10.48
N SER A 48 -5.51 7.54 -10.85
CA SER A 48 -4.15 7.01 -10.80
C SER A 48 -3.36 7.65 -11.93
N VAL A 49 -2.26 8.34 -11.57
CA VAL A 49 -1.31 8.86 -12.54
C VAL A 49 -0.08 7.96 -12.48
N LEU A 50 0.04 7.06 -13.46
CA LEU A 50 1.29 6.38 -13.75
C LEU A 50 2.17 7.38 -14.50
N ALA A 51 3.17 7.94 -13.83
CA ALA A 51 4.14 8.80 -14.50
C ALA A 51 5.21 7.91 -15.13
N PHE A 52 5.00 7.52 -16.39
CA PHE A 52 6.08 6.98 -17.21
C PHE A 52 7.12 8.10 -17.40
N GLY A 53 8.25 7.98 -16.70
CA GLY A 53 9.32 8.95 -16.70
C GLY A 53 9.85 9.19 -18.11
N SER A 54 9.40 10.27 -18.73
CA SER A 54 10.15 10.92 -19.79
C SER A 54 10.77 12.18 -19.21
N LEU A 55 12.08 12.32 -19.44
CA LEU A 55 12.94 13.49 -19.22
C LEU A 55 13.95 13.37 -18.04
N LEU A 56 15.20 13.08 -18.43
CA LEU A 56 16.49 13.56 -17.90
C LEU A 56 17.43 12.56 -17.15
N SER A 57 18.36 12.00 -17.94
CA SER A 57 19.67 11.39 -17.58
C SER A 57 19.73 10.04 -16.84
N PRO A 58 20.70 9.15 -17.16
CA PRO A 58 20.72 7.73 -16.71
C PRO A 58 20.96 7.48 -15.21
N SER A 59 21.21 8.51 -14.39
CA SER A 59 21.59 8.33 -12.99
C SER A 59 20.54 8.82 -11.99
N VAL A 60 19.43 9.40 -12.45
CA VAL A 60 18.31 9.85 -11.61
C VAL A 60 16.99 9.61 -12.35
N GLN A 61 16.68 8.35 -12.66
CA GLN A 61 15.29 7.99 -12.94
C GLN A 61 14.63 7.64 -11.60
N ALA A 62 14.17 8.67 -10.89
CA ALA A 62 13.14 8.47 -9.89
C ALA A 62 11.85 8.17 -10.65
N THR A 63 11.48 6.89 -10.71
CA THR A 63 10.21 6.48 -11.30
C THR A 63 9.15 6.69 -10.23
N ILE A 64 8.27 7.68 -10.43
CA ILE A 64 7.02 7.74 -9.67
C ILE A 64 6.18 6.56 -10.15
N GLU A 65 6.39 5.41 -9.50
CA GLU A 65 5.60 4.21 -9.78
C GLU A 65 4.14 4.47 -9.47
N GLU A 66 3.83 5.28 -8.45
CA GLU A 66 2.46 5.49 -8.06
C GLU A 66 2.20 6.82 -7.35
N LEU A 67 1.49 7.73 -8.02
CA LEU A 67 0.85 8.87 -7.39
C LEU A 67 -0.67 8.77 -7.63
N PHE A 68 -1.42 8.72 -6.53
CA PHE A 68 -2.86 8.85 -6.59
C PHE A 68 -3.25 10.27 -6.24
N SER A 69 -3.94 10.92 -7.19
CA SER A 69 -4.49 12.26 -7.00
C SER A 69 -6.00 12.17 -6.83
N PHE A 70 -6.53 12.88 -5.83
CA PHE A 70 -7.96 12.87 -5.52
C PHE A 70 -8.46 14.31 -5.48
N ASN A 71 -9.46 14.57 -6.33
CA ASN A 71 -10.19 15.83 -6.28
C ASN A 71 -11.39 15.63 -5.36
N GLN A 72 -11.35 16.21 -4.15
CA GLN A 72 -12.54 16.31 -3.32
C GLN A 72 -13.44 17.42 -3.87
N VAL A 73 -14.57 17.02 -4.45
CA VAL A 73 -15.51 17.92 -5.16
C VAL A 73 -16.08 19.02 -4.25
N GLU A 74 -16.12 18.80 -2.94
CA GLU A 74 -16.74 19.71 -1.97
C GLU A 74 -15.78 20.74 -1.36
N GLU A 75 -14.47 20.47 -1.30
CA GLU A 75 -13.49 21.33 -0.59
C GLU A 75 -12.47 22.02 -1.51
N SER A 76 -12.47 21.77 -2.82
CA SER A 76 -11.46 22.31 -3.77
C SER A 76 -10.00 22.08 -3.34
N SER A 77 -9.77 21.08 -2.48
CA SER A 77 -8.46 20.65 -2.02
C SER A 77 -8.08 19.34 -2.70
N GLN A 78 -6.87 19.30 -3.27
CA GLN A 78 -6.27 18.07 -3.76
C GLN A 78 -5.53 17.40 -2.60
N SER A 79 -5.89 16.17 -2.30
CA SER A 79 -5.07 15.28 -1.48
C SER A 79 -4.36 14.30 -2.40
N TYR A 80 -3.11 13.95 -2.09
CA TYR A 80 -2.43 12.87 -2.77
C TYR A 80 -1.76 11.93 -1.77
N ILE A 81 -1.73 10.65 -2.15
CA ILE A 81 -0.82 9.66 -1.58
C ILE A 81 -0.13 8.94 -2.71
N GLY A 82 1.11 8.59 -2.47
CA GLY A 82 1.87 7.80 -3.39
C GLY A 82 3.16 7.36 -2.77
N TRP A 83 3.87 6.58 -3.55
CA TRP A 83 5.23 6.21 -3.25
C TRP A 83 6.00 6.09 -4.56
N THR A 84 7.30 6.32 -4.46
CA THR A 84 8.22 6.25 -5.59
C THR A 84 9.48 5.55 -5.13
N TRP A 85 10.07 4.73 -5.99
CA TRP A 85 11.43 4.25 -5.79
C TRP A 85 12.17 4.25 -7.13
N GLY A 86 13.48 4.51 -7.09
CA GLY A 86 14.32 4.43 -8.27
C GLY A 86 14.76 3.01 -8.57
N GLY A 87 15.20 2.82 -9.82
CA GLY A 87 15.85 1.59 -10.27
C GLY A 87 14.90 0.43 -10.55
N THR A 88 13.62 0.69 -10.80
CA THR A 88 12.60 -0.34 -10.99
C THR A 88 11.88 -0.33 -12.34
N ALA A 89 12.09 0.70 -13.16
CA ALA A 89 11.41 0.84 -14.45
C ALA A 89 11.95 -0.09 -15.56
N GLY A 90 13.24 -0.43 -15.52
CA GLY A 90 13.89 -1.23 -16.57
C GLY A 90 13.93 -0.53 -17.94
N ASP A 91 14.34 -1.28 -18.97
CA ASP A 91 14.33 -0.90 -20.40
C ASP A 91 13.15 -1.51 -21.17
N ASP A 92 12.50 -2.54 -20.63
CA ASP A 92 11.34 -3.23 -21.20
C ASP A 92 10.31 -3.62 -20.13
N SER A 93 9.05 -3.73 -20.53
CA SER A 93 7.91 -4.05 -19.66
C SER A 93 6.99 -5.07 -20.34
N THR A 94 6.83 -6.24 -19.73
CA THR A 94 5.99 -7.32 -20.27
C THR A 94 4.87 -7.71 -19.32
N THR A 95 3.67 -7.93 -19.86
CA THR A 95 2.50 -8.40 -19.11
C THR A 95 2.41 -9.93 -19.12
N TYR A 96 2.06 -10.51 -17.97
CA TYR A 96 1.92 -11.93 -17.72
C TYR A 96 0.50 -12.29 -17.28
N SER A 97 0.15 -13.58 -17.36
CA SER A 97 -1.17 -14.06 -16.93
C SER A 97 -1.20 -14.56 -15.48
N SER A 98 -0.05 -14.79 -14.85
CA SER A 98 0.08 -15.31 -13.49
C SER A 98 1.50 -15.14 -12.96
N VAL A 99 1.65 -15.16 -11.63
CA VAL A 99 2.96 -15.14 -10.96
C VAL A 99 3.81 -16.36 -11.32
N ASP A 100 3.24 -17.58 -11.37
CA ASP A 100 3.97 -18.81 -11.72
C ASP A 100 4.69 -18.74 -13.08
N LYS A 101 4.11 -18.03 -14.06
CA LYS A 101 4.74 -17.85 -15.37
C LYS A 101 5.97 -16.95 -15.29
N ILE A 102 5.90 -15.91 -14.46
CA ILE A 102 7.03 -15.02 -14.20
C ILE A 102 8.14 -15.81 -13.52
N GLU A 103 7.81 -16.52 -12.44
CA GLU A 103 8.76 -17.36 -11.69
C GLU A 103 9.44 -18.39 -12.58
N SER A 104 8.69 -19.06 -13.46
CA SER A 104 9.22 -20.02 -14.41
C SER A 104 10.16 -19.39 -15.45
N GLN A 105 9.82 -18.19 -15.96
CA GLN A 105 10.64 -17.51 -16.96
C GLN A 105 11.97 -17.01 -16.38
N PHE A 106 11.93 -16.42 -15.19
CA PHE A 106 13.11 -15.78 -14.59
C PHE A 106 13.85 -16.68 -13.60
N SER A 107 13.33 -17.89 -13.32
CA SER A 107 13.87 -18.81 -12.30
C SER A 107 13.96 -18.14 -10.92
N LEU A 108 12.88 -17.46 -10.52
CA LEU A 108 12.78 -16.71 -9.26
C LEU A 108 11.60 -17.23 -8.43
N ASN A 109 11.63 -17.00 -7.13
CA ASN A 109 10.48 -17.13 -6.24
C ASN A 109 10.03 -15.72 -5.85
N ILE A 110 8.85 -15.30 -6.29
CA ILE A 110 8.34 -13.94 -6.10
C ILE A 110 7.50 -13.93 -4.82
N PRO A 111 7.85 -13.10 -3.82
CA PRO A 111 7.04 -12.98 -2.63
C PRO A 111 5.70 -12.35 -3.00
N PHE A 112 4.63 -13.13 -2.88
CA PHE A 112 3.30 -12.73 -3.36
C PHE A 112 2.21 -12.94 -2.30
N PRO A 113 1.31 -11.97 -2.08
CA PRO A 113 0.18 -12.14 -1.16
C PRO A 113 -0.83 -13.19 -1.65
N GLU A 114 -0.84 -14.39 -1.06
CA GLU A 114 -1.73 -15.50 -1.46
C GLU A 114 -3.22 -15.13 -1.36
N LYS A 115 -3.61 -14.24 -0.43
CA LYS A 115 -5.00 -13.76 -0.33
C LYS A 115 -5.47 -13.03 -1.59
N LEU A 116 -4.57 -12.39 -2.33
CA LEU A 116 -4.92 -11.74 -3.59
C LEU A 116 -5.14 -12.76 -4.71
N LEU A 117 -4.45 -13.92 -4.69
CA LEU A 117 -4.70 -15.02 -5.64
C LEU A 117 -6.13 -15.55 -5.50
N VAL A 118 -6.61 -15.72 -4.26
CA VAL A 118 -7.99 -16.15 -3.97
C VAL A 118 -9.00 -15.12 -4.48
N ALA A 119 -8.69 -13.83 -4.37
CA ALA A 119 -9.56 -12.76 -4.81
C ALA A 119 -9.66 -12.63 -6.35
N GLU A 120 -8.77 -13.25 -7.11
CA GLU A 120 -8.76 -13.16 -8.58
C GLU A 120 -9.97 -13.79 -9.26
N GLU A 121 -10.59 -14.79 -8.64
CA GLU A 121 -11.76 -15.48 -9.20
C GLU A 121 -12.94 -14.52 -9.42
N ASN A 122 -12.99 -13.45 -8.62
CA ASN A 122 -14.03 -12.43 -8.67
C ASN A 122 -13.51 -11.07 -9.18
N ALA A 123 -12.34 -11.08 -9.83
CA ALA A 123 -11.73 -9.87 -10.36
C ALA A 123 -12.52 -9.30 -11.55
N LYS A 124 -12.72 -7.99 -11.55
CA LYS A 124 -13.12 -7.24 -12.76
C LYS A 124 -11.95 -7.14 -13.73
N SER A 125 -10.75 -6.94 -13.19
CA SER A 125 -9.51 -6.96 -13.97
C SER A 125 -8.33 -7.37 -13.09
N LYS A 126 -7.35 -8.02 -13.69
CA LYS A 126 -6.05 -8.29 -13.09
C LYS A 126 -4.95 -8.11 -14.11
N GLU A 127 -3.80 -7.61 -13.66
CA GLU A 127 -2.63 -7.39 -14.50
C GLU A 127 -1.36 -7.70 -13.72
N TYR A 128 -0.49 -8.49 -14.33
CA TYR A 128 0.84 -8.81 -13.83
C TYR A 128 1.83 -8.20 -14.80
N THR A 129 2.65 -7.25 -14.38
CA THR A 129 3.62 -6.56 -15.23
C THR A 129 5.00 -6.71 -14.64
N VAL A 130 5.96 -7.10 -15.46
CA VAL A 130 7.36 -7.28 -15.08
C VAL A 130 8.19 -6.32 -15.90
N ASN A 131 9.02 -5.54 -15.20
CA ASN A 131 10.03 -4.71 -15.83
C ASN A 131 11.35 -5.48 -15.87
N THR A 132 12.07 -5.35 -16.97
CA THR A 132 13.40 -5.94 -17.16
C THR A 132 14.41 -4.90 -17.61
N GLU A 133 15.69 -5.15 -17.37
CA GLU A 133 16.83 -4.40 -17.93
C GLU A 133 17.78 -5.41 -18.59
N ASP A 134 18.12 -5.24 -19.87
CA ASP A 134 18.93 -6.19 -20.63
C ASP A 134 18.38 -7.64 -20.54
N GLY A 135 17.06 -7.79 -20.49
CA GLY A 135 16.35 -9.07 -20.36
C GLY A 135 16.41 -9.72 -18.97
N LYS A 136 16.95 -9.03 -17.96
CA LYS A 136 16.99 -9.49 -16.56
C LYS A 136 15.85 -8.87 -15.77
N PHE A 137 15.26 -9.63 -14.85
CA PHE A 137 14.23 -9.14 -13.94
C PHE A 137 14.70 -7.91 -13.15
N VAL A 138 13.86 -6.88 -13.07
CA VAL A 138 14.09 -5.66 -12.30
C VAL A 138 13.01 -5.48 -11.24
N SER A 139 11.75 -5.52 -11.64
CA SER A 139 10.62 -5.35 -10.73
C SER A 139 9.38 -6.07 -11.24
N TYR A 140 8.46 -6.27 -10.31
CA TYR A 140 7.17 -6.86 -10.52
C TYR A 140 6.09 -5.91 -9.99
N ASN A 141 5.05 -5.71 -10.80
CA ASN A 141 3.89 -4.92 -10.48
C ASN A 141 2.62 -5.75 -10.71
N TYR A 142 1.77 -5.81 -9.69
CA TYR A 142 0.48 -6.46 -9.73
C TYR A 142 -0.62 -5.43 -9.52
N VAL A 143 -1.69 -5.54 -10.29
CA VAL A 143 -2.91 -4.76 -10.09
C VAL A 143 -4.11 -5.69 -10.13
N LEU A 144 -4.92 -5.66 -9.07
CA LEU A 144 -6.20 -6.34 -8.98
C LEU A 144 -7.30 -5.32 -8.74
N ARG A 145 -8.35 -5.37 -9.55
CA ARG A 145 -9.58 -4.63 -9.29
C ARG A 145 -10.72 -5.60 -9.07
N THR A 146 -11.37 -5.47 -7.93
CA THR A 146 -12.59 -6.21 -7.58
C THR A 146 -13.77 -5.23 -7.52
N LYS A 147 -14.94 -5.73 -7.11
CA LYS A 147 -16.07 -4.85 -6.75
C LYS A 147 -15.83 -4.10 -5.44
N ASP A 148 -14.92 -4.61 -4.60
CA ASP A 148 -14.71 -4.16 -3.23
C ASP A 148 -13.53 -3.17 -3.14
N GLY A 149 -12.59 -3.20 -4.09
CA GLY A 149 -11.53 -2.20 -4.17
C GLY A 149 -10.48 -2.48 -5.24
N MET A 150 -9.43 -1.67 -5.21
CA MET A 150 -8.20 -1.87 -5.98
C MET A 150 -7.07 -2.27 -5.05
N PHE A 151 -6.38 -3.36 -5.39
CA PHE A 151 -5.20 -3.83 -4.69
C PHE A 151 -4.01 -3.83 -5.64
N ARG A 152 -2.83 -3.53 -5.09
CA ARG A 152 -1.58 -3.53 -5.83
C ARG A 152 -0.46 -4.13 -5.02
N VAL A 153 0.48 -4.75 -5.72
CA VAL A 153 1.73 -5.24 -5.15
C VAL A 153 2.85 -4.77 -6.07
N SER A 154 3.80 -4.00 -5.56
CA SER A 154 5.05 -3.73 -6.25
C SER A 154 6.19 -4.37 -5.48
N ALA A 155 7.07 -5.09 -6.18
CA ALA A 155 8.17 -5.81 -5.57
C ALA A 155 9.44 -5.76 -6.44
N THR A 156 10.59 -5.63 -5.80
CA THR A 156 11.91 -5.73 -6.44
C THR A 156 12.93 -6.38 -5.50
N ASN A 157 13.85 -7.16 -6.04
CA ASN A 157 15.02 -7.69 -5.35
C ASN A 157 16.35 -7.09 -5.85
N VAL A 158 16.29 -6.11 -6.76
CA VAL A 158 17.48 -5.52 -7.39
C VAL A 158 17.77 -4.12 -6.83
N SER A 159 16.73 -3.32 -6.55
CA SER A 159 16.93 -1.96 -6.06
C SER A 159 17.48 -1.94 -4.63
N LYS A 160 18.45 -1.06 -4.38
CA LYS A 160 18.97 -0.77 -3.03
C LYS A 160 18.21 0.37 -2.35
N GLU A 161 17.38 1.08 -3.11
CA GLU A 161 16.65 2.23 -2.64
C GLU A 161 15.40 1.79 -1.87
N LYS A 162 14.95 2.65 -0.95
CA LYS A 162 13.68 2.46 -0.25
C LYS A 162 12.61 3.31 -0.95
N PRO A 163 11.34 2.92 -0.87
CA PRO A 163 10.28 3.78 -1.37
C PRO A 163 10.24 5.07 -0.56
N GLU A 164 10.24 6.19 -1.27
CA GLU A 164 9.90 7.50 -0.72
C GLU A 164 8.38 7.64 -0.75
N PHE A 165 7.79 7.83 0.42
CA PHE A 165 6.36 8.04 0.56
C PHE A 165 6.03 9.52 0.41
N LEU A 166 5.02 9.80 -0.40
CA LEU A 166 4.53 11.13 -0.67
C LEU A 166 3.09 11.22 -0.18
N ALA A 167 2.83 12.11 0.76
CA ALA A 167 1.47 12.40 1.22
C ALA A 167 1.31 13.90 1.39
N ASP A 168 0.30 14.47 0.73
CA ASP A 168 -0.20 15.81 1.01
C ASP A 168 -1.68 15.71 1.31
N THR A 169 -2.04 16.16 2.51
CA THR A 169 -3.38 16.07 3.03
C THR A 169 -3.77 17.42 3.60
N ALA A 170 -4.98 17.88 3.29
CA ALA A 170 -5.49 19.16 3.80
C ALA A 170 -5.58 19.23 5.34
N ARG A 171 -5.39 18.12 6.07
CA ARG A 171 -5.65 17.98 7.51
C ARG A 171 -4.64 17.12 8.28
N GLU A 172 -3.44 16.89 7.76
CA GLU A 172 -2.44 15.99 8.38
C GLU A 172 -3.01 14.58 8.67
N THR A 173 -3.88 14.09 7.78
CA THR A 173 -4.54 12.78 7.93
C THR A 173 -3.70 11.61 7.44
N ALA A 174 -2.45 11.90 7.05
CA ALA A 174 -1.44 10.90 6.76
C ALA A 174 -1.05 10.17 8.05
N ILE A 175 -1.03 8.84 7.95
CA ILE A 175 -0.64 7.95 9.02
C ILE A 175 0.68 7.31 8.60
N GLU A 176 1.66 7.29 9.49
CA GLU A 176 2.85 6.47 9.36
C GLU A 176 3.03 5.67 10.65
N LYS A 177 3.05 4.34 10.55
CA LYS A 177 3.17 3.43 11.69
C LYS A 177 4.20 2.36 11.42
N LYS A 178 4.95 1.96 12.45
CA LYS A 178 5.66 0.68 12.41
C LYS A 178 4.68 -0.46 12.68
N VAL A 179 4.74 -1.47 11.82
CA VAL A 179 3.94 -2.70 11.93
C VAL A 179 4.88 -3.91 11.91
N SER A 180 4.38 -5.06 12.32
CA SER A 180 5.09 -6.34 12.22
C SER A 180 4.26 -7.25 11.33
N ILE A 181 4.82 -7.68 10.20
CA ILE A 181 4.20 -8.59 9.24
C ILE A 181 4.95 -9.91 9.35
N ASN A 182 4.33 -10.95 9.91
CA ASN A 182 4.98 -12.25 10.15
C ASN A 182 6.35 -12.17 10.88
N GLY A 183 6.50 -11.22 11.80
CA GLY A 183 7.76 -10.98 12.53
C GLY A 183 8.78 -10.08 11.79
N VAL A 184 8.50 -9.70 10.54
CA VAL A 184 9.27 -8.72 9.77
C VAL A 184 8.79 -7.31 10.10
N SER A 185 9.71 -6.40 10.39
CA SER A 185 9.35 -4.99 10.64
C SER A 185 8.94 -4.31 9.33
N GLY A 186 7.73 -3.77 9.30
CA GLY A 186 7.18 -3.01 8.19
C GLY A 186 6.81 -1.58 8.55
N THR A 187 6.47 -0.80 7.54
CA THR A 187 5.90 0.54 7.68
C THR A 187 4.53 0.56 7.01
N LEU A 188 3.50 0.92 7.76
CA LEU A 188 2.16 1.16 7.24
C LEU A 188 1.97 2.66 7.06
N ILE A 189 1.63 3.04 5.83
CA ILE A 189 1.24 4.40 5.46
C ILE A 189 -0.23 4.39 5.08
N GLY A 190 -1.00 5.38 5.50
CA GLY A 190 -2.40 5.50 5.07
C GLY A 190 -2.91 6.91 5.13
N ILE A 191 -4.08 7.16 4.52
CA ILE A 191 -4.81 8.43 4.66
C ILE A 191 -6.25 8.12 5.04
N TYR A 192 -6.68 8.61 6.21
CA TYR A 192 -8.03 8.41 6.71
C TYR A 192 -9.11 8.95 5.76
N ASP A 193 -8.83 10.05 5.06
CA ASP A 193 -9.79 10.67 4.15
C ASP A 193 -9.98 9.90 2.84
N MET A 194 -9.14 8.88 2.58
CA MET A 194 -9.05 8.22 1.28
C MET A 194 -9.26 6.70 1.34
N ASN A 195 -9.48 6.13 2.53
CA ASN A 195 -9.64 4.68 2.74
C ASN A 195 -8.59 3.87 1.96
N GLY A 196 -7.35 4.36 2.02
CA GLY A 196 -6.22 3.84 1.27
C GLY A 196 -5.05 3.59 2.20
N TYR A 197 -4.45 2.40 2.08
CA TYR A 197 -3.31 1.99 2.89
C TYR A 197 -2.24 1.35 2.03
N HIS A 198 -1.01 1.56 2.46
CA HIS A 198 0.20 0.96 1.91
C HIS A 198 0.95 0.29 3.05
N VAL A 199 1.44 -0.93 2.82
CA VAL A 199 2.34 -1.64 3.71
C VAL A 199 3.63 -1.88 2.96
N TYR A 200 4.71 -1.32 3.48
CA TYR A 200 6.06 -1.58 3.01
C TYR A 200 6.78 -2.54 3.95
N ILE A 201 7.36 -3.59 3.39
CA ILE A 201 8.22 -4.54 4.09
C ILE A 201 9.48 -4.83 3.27
N GLU A 202 10.54 -5.20 4.00
CA GLU A 202 11.76 -5.77 3.44
C GLU A 202 11.89 -7.20 3.95
N GLN A 203 11.78 -8.18 3.06
CA GLN A 203 11.85 -9.61 3.40
C GLN A 203 12.91 -10.26 2.54
N GLU A 204 13.92 -10.85 3.19
CA GLU A 204 15.11 -11.37 2.51
C GLU A 204 15.76 -10.29 1.64
N ASP A 205 15.91 -10.54 0.33
CA ASP A 205 16.44 -9.57 -0.63
C ASP A 205 15.34 -8.70 -1.28
N TRP A 206 14.06 -8.95 -0.95
CA TRP A 206 12.92 -8.27 -1.56
C TRP A 206 12.47 -7.04 -0.79
N LYS A 207 12.14 -6.00 -1.56
CA LYS A 207 11.40 -4.82 -1.12
C LYS A 207 10.01 -4.90 -1.70
N ILE A 208 8.99 -4.79 -0.86
CA ILE A 208 7.61 -5.06 -1.26
C ILE A 208 6.72 -3.95 -0.73
N VAL A 209 5.90 -3.38 -1.60
CA VAL A 209 4.81 -2.46 -1.25
C VAL A 209 3.49 -3.10 -1.63
N VAL A 210 2.65 -3.35 -0.62
CA VAL A 210 1.26 -3.82 -0.80
C VAL A 210 0.34 -2.62 -0.57
N SER A 211 -0.48 -2.29 -1.56
CA SER A 211 -1.40 -1.16 -1.49
C SER A 211 -2.85 -1.61 -1.67
N GLY A 212 -3.78 -0.96 -0.98
CA GLY A 212 -5.22 -1.21 -1.08
C GLY A 212 -6.00 0.08 -1.00
N PHE A 213 -6.99 0.24 -1.88
CA PHE A 213 -7.83 1.44 -2.00
C PHE A 213 -9.28 1.06 -2.18
N ALA A 214 -10.17 1.77 -1.48
CA ALA A 214 -11.59 1.71 -1.75
C ALA A 214 -11.86 2.29 -3.16
N ASP A 215 -12.20 1.44 -4.12
CA ASP A 215 -12.43 1.83 -5.52
C ASP A 215 -13.90 1.60 -5.92
N SER A 216 -14.66 2.70 -6.07
CA SER A 216 -16.04 2.68 -6.54
C SER A 216 -16.05 2.84 -8.06
N LEU A 217 -15.82 1.74 -8.78
CA LEU A 217 -15.85 1.75 -10.25
C LEU A 217 -17.24 2.06 -10.83
N ASP A 218 -18.29 1.83 -10.05
CA ASP A 218 -19.67 1.86 -10.55
C ASP A 218 -20.40 3.19 -10.25
N GLY A 219 -19.73 4.16 -9.61
CA GLY A 219 -20.22 5.53 -9.39
C GLY A 219 -21.52 5.70 -8.57
N GLY A 220 -22.19 4.60 -8.21
CA GLY A 220 -23.52 4.58 -7.60
C GLY A 220 -23.58 4.07 -6.16
N SER A 221 -22.52 3.42 -5.65
CA SER A 221 -22.42 2.96 -4.27
C SER A 221 -21.05 3.30 -3.68
N ALA A 222 -21.02 3.68 -2.40
CA ALA A 222 -19.77 3.83 -1.67
C ALA A 222 -19.01 2.49 -1.72
N ALA A 223 -17.77 2.52 -2.20
CA ALA A 223 -16.91 1.34 -2.12
C ALA A 223 -16.76 0.93 -0.65
N PRO A 224 -16.72 -0.37 -0.34
CA PRO A 224 -16.44 -0.81 1.00
C PRO A 224 -15.09 -0.23 1.46
N GLU A 225 -15.02 0.14 2.73
CA GLU A 225 -13.82 0.70 3.33
C GLU A 225 -12.73 -0.39 3.40
N ILE A 226 -11.58 -0.15 2.74
CA ILE A 226 -10.38 -0.93 3.00
C ILE A 226 -9.88 -0.54 4.39
N THR A 227 -9.55 -1.51 5.23
CA THR A 227 -9.10 -1.26 6.60
C THR A 227 -7.60 -1.50 6.79
N GLU A 228 -7.01 -0.92 7.84
CA GLU A 228 -5.64 -1.22 8.26
C GLU A 228 -5.44 -2.72 8.52
N GLU A 229 -6.40 -3.36 9.17
CA GLU A 229 -6.35 -4.79 9.47
C GLU A 229 -6.39 -5.63 8.20
N GLU A 230 -7.17 -5.23 7.20
CA GLU A 230 -7.25 -5.92 5.92
C GLU A 230 -5.93 -5.85 5.15
N ILE A 231 -5.32 -4.67 5.02
CA ILE A 231 -4.06 -4.55 4.28
C ILE A 231 -2.91 -5.29 4.98
N ILE A 232 -2.89 -5.28 6.32
CA ILE A 232 -1.94 -6.05 7.13
C ILE A 232 -2.16 -7.54 6.88
N ASN A 233 -3.41 -7.99 6.94
CA ASN A 233 -3.79 -9.38 6.69
C ASN A 233 -3.41 -9.85 5.28
N ILE A 234 -3.46 -8.98 4.27
CA ILE A 234 -3.00 -9.27 2.90
C ILE A 234 -1.48 -9.38 2.91
N ALA A 235 -0.76 -8.42 3.48
CA ALA A 235 0.71 -8.47 3.56
C ALA A 235 1.23 -9.68 4.36
N GLU A 236 0.51 -10.12 5.40
CA GLU A 236 0.83 -11.34 6.16
C GLU A 236 0.62 -12.63 5.35
N SER A 237 -0.06 -12.56 4.20
CA SER A 237 -0.21 -13.71 3.30
C SER A 237 0.89 -13.82 2.25
N ILE A 238 1.94 -12.99 2.35
CA ILE A 238 3.12 -13.11 1.50
C ILE A 238 3.89 -14.38 1.90
N ASN A 239 4.10 -15.25 0.91
CA ASN A 239 4.92 -16.46 1.00
C ASN A 239 6.18 -16.28 0.14
#